data_AF-A3UHH4-F1
#
_entry.id   AF-A3UHH4-F1
#
_cell.length_a   1.000
_cell.length_b   1.000
_cell.length_c   1.000
_cell.angle_alpha   90.00
_cell.angle_beta   90.00
_cell.angle_gamma   90.00
#
_symmetry.space_group_name_H-M   'P 1'
#
loop_
_entity.id
_entity.type
_entity.pdbx_description
1 polymer ?
#
loop_
_entity_poly.entity_id
_entity_poly.type
_entity_poly.pdbx_seq_one_letter_code
_entity_poly.pdbx_strand_id
1 'polypeptide(L)'
;MTSSALVRFVALGVALILPACATQTPLAPQPVSTCETGATRLTQDFSTAPDYACERAGEAAFALTVTPEDPDINPSPWYAFDLHAEAMSAAQVALEYPEYRHRYHPRIELEGGHWAALPEDAVSVSEDGRRAVLALEIAPGATRIAAQEVITLEERALWRADFGDRTGMTRNVIGESREGRVIEALTRPAAVSGAPLIIILGGQHPPEVPGVLGLRAFLDALFGEQTDLSVLDRYQWLIIPDLNPDGVEHGHWRHNTGGLDLNRDWGPFTQPETRAAFAAIEAQIAQGQC
;
A
#
# COMPACT_ATOMS: atom_id res chain seq x y z
N MET A 1 79.50 12.69 -19.84
CA MET A 1 78.72 13.62 -19.01
C MET A 1 77.96 14.55 -19.94
N THR A 2 76.64 14.70 -19.68
CA THR A 2 75.71 15.76 -20.14
C THR A 2 75.53 15.96 -21.65
N SER A 3 74.36 16.23 -22.22
CA SER A 3 72.94 16.19 -21.84
C SER A 3 72.25 16.63 -23.15
N SER A 4 71.31 15.88 -23.70
CA SER A 4 70.56 16.33 -24.89
C SER A 4 69.07 16.32 -24.54
N ALA A 5 68.49 17.51 -24.51
CA ALA A 5 67.10 17.77 -24.13
C ALA A 5 66.15 17.32 -25.24
N LEU A 6 65.21 16.43 -24.91
CA LEU A 6 64.08 16.11 -25.77
C LEU A 6 62.90 17.02 -25.41
N VAL A 7 62.56 17.93 -26.32
CA VAL A 7 61.33 18.74 -26.27
C VAL A 7 60.17 17.84 -26.70
N ARG A 8 59.23 17.56 -25.79
CA ARG A 8 57.93 16.93 -26.12
C ARG A 8 56.91 18.02 -26.44
N PHE A 9 56.46 18.06 -27.69
CA PHE A 9 55.28 18.84 -28.08
C PHE A 9 54.02 18.19 -27.49
N VAL A 10 53.28 18.94 -26.68
CA VAL A 10 51.92 18.60 -26.24
C VAL A 10 50.96 19.14 -27.30
N ALA A 11 50.30 18.24 -28.04
CA ALA A 11 49.19 18.61 -28.91
C ALA A 11 47.92 18.77 -28.05
N LEU A 12 47.45 20.01 -27.88
CA LEU A 12 46.14 20.29 -27.30
C LEU A 12 45.08 19.99 -28.38
N GLY A 13 44.39 18.86 -28.26
CA GLY A 13 43.19 18.57 -29.05
C GLY A 13 42.01 19.33 -28.47
N VAL A 14 41.49 20.34 -29.18
CA VAL A 14 40.24 21.01 -28.83
C VAL A 14 39.08 20.12 -29.30
N ALA A 15 38.40 19.45 -28.37
CA ALA A 15 37.16 18.74 -28.64
C ALA A 15 36.00 19.75 -28.66
N LEU A 16 35.46 20.01 -29.84
CA LEU A 16 34.21 20.74 -30.03
C LEU A 16 33.03 19.87 -29.57
N ILE A 17 32.47 20.19 -28.41
CA ILE A 17 31.22 19.61 -27.93
C ILE A 17 30.08 20.39 -28.59
N LEU A 18 29.44 19.78 -29.59
CA LEU A 18 28.19 20.31 -30.16
C LEU A 18 27.05 20.01 -29.17
N PRO A 19 26.20 21.00 -28.83
CA PRO A 19 25.02 20.75 -28.01
C PRO A 19 24.02 19.94 -28.83
N ALA A 20 23.79 18.69 -28.43
CA ALA A 20 22.68 17.91 -28.94
C ALA A 20 21.39 18.50 -28.37
N CYS A 21 20.61 19.21 -29.19
CA CYS A 21 19.24 19.54 -28.86
C CYS A 21 18.45 18.24 -28.72
N ALA A 22 18.23 17.80 -27.47
CA ALA A 22 17.28 16.75 -27.17
C ALA A 22 15.87 17.29 -27.41
N THR A 23 15.31 17.01 -28.58
CA THR A 23 13.89 17.18 -28.83
C THR A 23 13.14 16.20 -27.91
N GLN A 24 12.56 16.72 -26.83
CA GLN A 24 11.60 15.98 -26.04
C GLN A 24 10.38 15.71 -26.93
N THR A 25 10.22 14.47 -27.35
CA THR A 25 9.00 14.01 -28.00
C THR A 25 7.86 14.23 -27.01
N PRO A 26 6.79 14.98 -27.35
CA PRO A 26 5.64 15.07 -26.47
C PRO A 26 5.10 13.66 -26.23
N LEU A 27 4.95 13.28 -24.96
CA LEU A 27 4.28 12.05 -24.57
C LEU A 27 2.94 12.00 -25.29
N ALA A 28 2.69 10.91 -26.00
CA ALA A 28 1.38 10.68 -26.60
C ALA A 28 0.32 10.79 -25.48
N PRO A 29 -0.83 11.46 -25.72
CA PRO A 29 -1.90 11.48 -24.75
C PRO A 29 -2.26 10.03 -24.42
N GLN A 30 -2.19 9.68 -23.14
CA GLN A 30 -2.66 8.38 -22.67
C GLN A 30 -4.12 8.23 -23.12
N PRO A 31 -4.51 7.08 -23.69
CA PRO A 31 -5.90 6.86 -24.09
C PRO A 31 -6.78 7.07 -22.85
N VAL A 32 -7.71 8.02 -22.93
CA VAL A 32 -8.67 8.27 -21.84
C VAL A 32 -9.46 6.98 -21.64
N SER A 33 -9.39 6.42 -20.43
CA SER A 33 -10.10 5.21 -20.07
C SER A 33 -11.59 5.41 -20.34
N THR A 34 -12.16 4.63 -21.26
CA THR A 34 -13.59 4.72 -21.58
C THR A 34 -14.46 4.33 -20.38
N CYS A 35 -13.90 3.61 -19.41
CA CYS A 35 -14.56 3.24 -18.17
C CYS A 35 -15.00 4.45 -17.34
N GLU A 36 -14.30 5.59 -17.42
CA GLU A 36 -14.56 6.77 -16.58
C GLU A 36 -15.58 7.76 -17.16
N THR A 37 -16.23 7.39 -18.28
CA THR A 37 -17.16 8.28 -19.01
C THR A 37 -18.60 7.76 -18.99
N GLY A 38 -19.61 8.61 -19.20
CA GLY A 38 -21.01 8.20 -19.27
C GLY A 38 -21.75 8.15 -17.93
N ALA A 39 -23.06 7.84 -17.97
CA ALA A 39 -23.96 7.91 -16.83
C ALA A 39 -23.66 6.87 -15.73
N THR A 40 -23.12 5.71 -16.13
CA THR A 40 -22.49 4.74 -15.23
C THR A 40 -21.03 4.60 -15.61
N ARG A 41 -20.11 4.79 -14.66
CA ARG A 41 -18.67 4.75 -14.87
C ARG A 41 -17.94 4.02 -13.75
N LEU A 42 -16.76 3.51 -14.04
CA LEU A 42 -15.88 2.82 -13.10
C LEU A 42 -14.58 3.62 -12.95
N THR A 43 -14.18 3.90 -11.71
CA THR A 43 -12.90 4.59 -11.38
C THR A 43 -12.08 3.79 -10.37
N GLN A 44 -10.76 4.00 -10.39
CA GLN A 44 -9.80 3.42 -9.44
C GLN A 44 -8.92 4.51 -8.79
N ASP A 45 -9.37 5.77 -8.79
CA ASP A 45 -8.60 6.91 -8.30
C ASP A 45 -8.84 7.14 -6.79
N PHE A 46 -8.33 6.21 -5.97
CA PHE A 46 -8.30 6.35 -4.52
C PHE A 46 -7.22 5.47 -3.87
N SER A 47 -6.78 5.85 -2.67
CA SER A 47 -5.81 5.08 -1.86
C SER A 47 -6.26 3.62 -1.74
N THR A 48 -5.36 2.67 -1.99
CA THR A 48 -5.59 1.20 -2.04
C THR A 48 -6.21 0.64 -3.31
N ALA A 49 -6.68 1.47 -4.23
CA ALA A 49 -7.13 1.01 -5.53
C ALA A 49 -5.93 0.77 -6.46
N PRO A 50 -5.84 -0.40 -7.12
CA PRO A 50 -4.88 -0.61 -8.19
C PRO A 50 -5.25 0.18 -9.44
N ASP A 51 -4.26 0.56 -10.25
CA ASP A 51 -4.50 1.14 -11.57
C ASP A 51 -4.60 0.05 -12.66
N TYR A 52 -5.61 -0.83 -12.56
CA TYR A 52 -5.79 -1.89 -13.54
C TYR A 52 -6.29 -1.36 -14.89
N ALA A 53 -5.85 -2.02 -15.96
CA ALA A 53 -6.43 -1.83 -17.27
C ALA A 53 -7.94 -2.12 -17.23
N CYS A 54 -8.73 -1.12 -17.64
CA CYS A 54 -10.18 -1.18 -17.65
C CYS A 54 -10.72 -1.06 -19.08
N GLU A 55 -11.59 -1.99 -19.47
CA GLU A 55 -12.33 -1.97 -20.73
C GLU A 55 -13.83 -1.78 -20.47
N ARG A 56 -14.45 -0.84 -21.17
CA ARG A 56 -15.91 -0.69 -21.20
C ARG A 56 -16.52 -1.67 -22.19
N ALA A 57 -17.26 -2.65 -21.68
CA ALA A 57 -17.97 -3.66 -22.48
C ALA A 57 -19.44 -3.28 -22.79
N GLY A 58 -19.97 -2.22 -22.18
CA GLY A 58 -21.34 -1.73 -22.39
C GLY A 58 -21.64 -0.43 -21.64
N GLU A 59 -22.90 0.02 -21.63
CA GLU A 59 -23.29 1.26 -20.95
C GLU A 59 -23.02 1.24 -19.43
N ALA A 60 -23.23 0.08 -18.79
CA ALA A 60 -22.92 -0.16 -17.38
C ALA A 60 -22.16 -1.49 -17.18
N ALA A 61 -21.34 -1.88 -18.17
CA ALA A 61 -20.57 -3.11 -18.14
C ALA A 61 -19.07 -2.84 -18.36
N PHE A 62 -18.24 -3.41 -17.50
CA PHE A 62 -16.80 -3.16 -17.43
C PHE A 62 -16.02 -4.45 -17.27
N ALA A 63 -14.76 -4.45 -17.69
CA ALA A 63 -13.79 -5.51 -17.42
C ALA A 63 -12.50 -4.92 -16.88
N LEU A 64 -12.03 -5.43 -15.74
CA LEU A 64 -10.74 -5.10 -15.13
C LEU A 64 -9.78 -6.25 -15.32
N THR A 65 -8.58 -5.97 -15.79
CA THR A 65 -7.50 -6.96 -15.90
C THR A 65 -6.66 -6.93 -14.61
N VAL A 66 -6.89 -7.89 -13.73
CA VAL A 66 -6.31 -7.97 -12.39
C VAL A 66 -4.96 -8.68 -12.44
N THR A 67 -3.88 -7.90 -12.36
CA THR A 67 -2.48 -8.36 -12.41
C THR A 67 -1.68 -7.87 -11.21
N PRO A 68 -0.64 -8.60 -10.78
CA PRO A 68 0.24 -8.09 -9.73
C PRO A 68 1.12 -6.95 -10.25
N GLU A 69 1.71 -6.23 -9.31
CA GLU A 69 2.81 -5.28 -9.54
C GLU A 69 4.09 -5.97 -10.08
N ASP A 70 4.23 -7.27 -9.87
CA ASP A 70 5.36 -8.10 -10.28
C ASP A 70 4.87 -9.52 -10.65
N PRO A 71 5.20 -10.07 -11.84
CA PRO A 71 4.78 -11.41 -12.23
C PRO A 71 5.35 -12.53 -11.32
N ASP A 72 6.49 -12.35 -10.66
CA ASP A 72 7.14 -13.39 -9.85
C ASP A 72 6.80 -13.25 -8.35
N ILE A 73 5.51 -13.22 -8.04
CA ILE A 73 5.00 -12.94 -6.69
C ILE A 73 4.19 -14.11 -6.11
N ASN A 74 4.18 -14.22 -4.78
CA ASN A 74 3.20 -15.09 -4.13
C ASN A 74 1.80 -14.48 -4.31
N PRO A 75 0.86 -15.17 -5.00
CA PRO A 75 -0.37 -14.56 -5.45
C PRO A 75 -1.29 -14.13 -4.31
N SER A 76 -1.63 -12.84 -4.30
CA SER A 76 -2.64 -12.27 -3.41
C SER A 76 -3.52 -11.27 -4.15
N PRO A 77 -4.31 -11.74 -5.15
CA PRO A 77 -4.97 -10.85 -6.11
C PRO A 77 -5.88 -9.84 -5.43
N TRP A 78 -5.43 -8.60 -5.35
CA TRP A 78 -6.19 -7.49 -4.78
C TRP A 78 -6.99 -6.78 -5.87
N TYR A 79 -8.11 -6.17 -5.49
CA TYR A 79 -8.87 -5.28 -6.36
C TYR A 79 -9.71 -4.35 -5.48
N ALA A 80 -9.86 -3.10 -5.90
CA ALA A 80 -10.77 -2.13 -5.32
C ALA A 80 -11.11 -1.11 -6.40
N PHE A 81 -12.39 -0.75 -6.53
CA PHE A 81 -12.86 0.21 -7.52
C PHE A 81 -14.19 0.83 -7.07
N ASP A 82 -14.51 1.99 -7.64
CA ASP A 82 -15.79 2.67 -7.42
C ASP A 82 -16.63 2.59 -8.70
N LEU A 83 -17.89 2.20 -8.56
CA LEU A 83 -18.92 2.41 -9.57
C LEU A 83 -19.69 3.68 -9.25
N HIS A 84 -19.76 4.58 -10.22
CA HIS A 84 -20.54 5.81 -10.11
C HIS A 84 -21.75 5.72 -11.03
N ALA A 85 -22.92 6.10 -10.53
CA ALA A 85 -24.15 6.15 -11.31
C ALA A 85 -24.91 7.47 -11.12
N GLU A 86 -25.53 7.99 -12.18
CA GLU A 86 -26.44 9.15 -12.13
C GLU A 86 -27.86 8.78 -11.71
N ALA A 87 -28.26 7.52 -11.93
CA ALA A 87 -29.55 6.95 -11.60
C ALA A 87 -29.37 5.51 -11.10
N MET A 88 -30.41 4.91 -10.52
CA MET A 88 -30.42 3.48 -10.23
C MET A 88 -30.08 2.68 -11.50
N SER A 89 -29.09 1.80 -11.44
CA SER A 89 -28.62 1.04 -12.59
C SER A 89 -28.23 -0.37 -12.18
N ALA A 90 -28.57 -1.35 -13.03
CA ALA A 90 -27.87 -2.63 -13.02
C ALA A 90 -26.51 -2.44 -13.69
N ALA A 91 -25.44 -2.94 -13.09
CA ALA A 91 -24.08 -2.87 -13.58
C ALA A 91 -23.41 -4.25 -13.55
N GLN A 92 -22.45 -4.46 -14.44
CA GLN A 92 -21.62 -5.66 -14.46
C GLN A 92 -20.14 -5.31 -14.48
N VAL A 93 -19.35 -6.01 -13.66
CA VAL A 93 -17.89 -5.89 -13.66
C VAL A 93 -17.29 -7.27 -13.77
N ALA A 94 -16.51 -7.51 -14.82
CA ALA A 94 -15.71 -8.71 -14.97
C ALA A 94 -14.30 -8.46 -14.42
N LEU A 95 -13.83 -9.32 -13.53
CA LEU A 95 -12.45 -9.38 -13.06
C LEU A 95 -11.75 -10.49 -13.83
N GLU A 96 -10.84 -10.12 -14.72
CA GLU A 96 -10.05 -11.03 -15.54
C GLU A 96 -8.68 -11.25 -14.89
N TYR A 97 -8.28 -12.52 -14.75
CA TYR A 97 -7.00 -12.91 -14.19
C TYR A 97 -6.19 -13.66 -15.26
N PRO A 98 -5.29 -12.98 -16.00
CA PRO A 98 -4.56 -13.61 -17.10
C PRO A 98 -3.74 -14.83 -16.68
N GLU A 99 -3.02 -14.70 -15.57
CA GLU A 99 -2.10 -15.74 -15.05
C GLU A 99 -2.57 -16.34 -13.73
N TYR A 100 -3.40 -15.60 -12.99
CA TYR A 100 -3.81 -15.91 -11.62
C TYR A 100 -5.26 -16.39 -11.56
N ARG A 101 -5.77 -16.60 -10.35
CA ARG A 101 -7.16 -16.99 -10.12
C ARG A 101 -7.81 -16.04 -9.14
N HIS A 102 -9.11 -15.83 -9.32
CA HIS A 102 -9.96 -15.18 -8.34
C HIS A 102 -9.80 -15.83 -6.96
N ARG A 103 -9.70 -14.99 -5.93
CA ARG A 103 -9.37 -15.44 -4.56
C ARG A 103 -10.35 -14.91 -3.52
N TYR A 104 -10.61 -13.61 -3.54
CA TYR A 104 -11.42 -12.96 -2.52
C TYR A 104 -12.85 -12.79 -3.00
N HIS A 105 -13.80 -13.23 -2.19
CA HIS A 105 -15.20 -12.91 -2.42
C HIS A 105 -15.40 -11.39 -2.28
N PRO A 106 -15.95 -10.71 -3.30
CA PRO A 106 -16.03 -9.26 -3.28
C PRO A 106 -16.92 -8.75 -2.17
N ARG A 107 -16.56 -7.58 -1.65
CA ARG A 107 -17.27 -6.86 -0.62
C ARG A 107 -17.68 -5.49 -1.13
N ILE A 108 -18.80 -5.01 -0.62
CA ILE A 108 -19.39 -3.71 -0.95
C ILE A 108 -19.36 -2.82 0.30
N GLU A 109 -19.00 -1.56 0.10
CA GLU A 109 -19.12 -0.54 1.12
C GLU A 109 -20.58 -0.13 1.30
N LEU A 110 -21.00 -0.07 2.55
CA LEU A 110 -22.31 0.39 3.00
C LEU A 110 -22.19 1.78 3.63
N GLU A 111 -23.33 2.43 3.86
CA GLU A 111 -23.36 3.68 4.60
C GLU A 111 -22.64 3.57 5.97
N GLY A 112 -21.91 4.62 6.33
CA GLY A 112 -21.15 4.67 7.59
C GLY A 112 -19.81 3.93 7.59
N GLY A 113 -19.30 3.51 6.41
CA GLY A 113 -18.00 2.85 6.29
C GLY A 113 -18.01 1.37 6.69
N HIS A 114 -19.20 0.77 6.79
CA HIS A 114 -19.35 -0.66 7.02
C HIS A 114 -19.20 -1.44 5.72
N TRP A 115 -18.84 -2.73 5.81
CA TRP A 115 -18.61 -3.56 4.64
C TRP A 115 -19.34 -4.89 4.74
N ALA A 116 -20.07 -5.25 3.69
CA ALA A 116 -20.74 -6.55 3.57
C ALA A 116 -20.13 -7.36 2.42
N ALA A 117 -20.11 -8.68 2.56
CA ALA A 117 -19.89 -9.56 1.42
C ALA A 117 -21.03 -9.40 0.41
N LEU A 118 -20.71 -9.39 -0.88
CA LEU A 118 -21.75 -9.47 -1.91
C LEU A 118 -22.55 -10.78 -1.76
N PRO A 119 -23.84 -10.80 -2.13
CA PRO A 119 -24.61 -12.03 -2.22
C PRO A 119 -23.93 -13.06 -3.14
N GLU A 120 -24.03 -14.34 -2.82
CA GLU A 120 -23.44 -15.43 -3.61
C GLU A 120 -23.95 -15.45 -5.07
N ASP A 121 -25.23 -15.10 -5.28
CA ASP A 121 -25.84 -15.03 -6.61
C ASP A 121 -25.44 -13.78 -7.41
N ALA A 122 -24.80 -12.79 -6.76
CA ALA A 122 -24.23 -11.62 -7.43
C ALA A 122 -22.83 -11.90 -8.02
N VAL A 123 -22.22 -13.05 -7.72
CA VAL A 123 -20.84 -13.37 -8.10
C VAL A 123 -20.79 -14.70 -8.84
N SER A 124 -20.35 -14.68 -10.10
CA SER A 124 -20.14 -15.88 -10.91
C SER A 124 -18.67 -16.04 -11.26
N VAL A 125 -18.06 -17.14 -10.82
CA VAL A 125 -16.65 -17.46 -11.10
C VAL A 125 -16.57 -18.57 -12.16
N SER A 126 -15.70 -18.41 -13.16
CA SER A 126 -15.43 -19.42 -14.19
C SER A 126 -14.82 -20.70 -13.60
N GLU A 127 -14.98 -21.83 -14.28
CA GLU A 127 -14.46 -23.14 -13.83
C GLU A 127 -12.94 -23.13 -13.59
N ASP A 128 -12.18 -22.41 -14.42
CA ASP A 128 -10.73 -22.26 -14.27
C ASP A 128 -10.31 -21.23 -13.20
N GLY A 129 -11.28 -20.51 -12.64
CA GLY A 129 -11.10 -19.44 -11.66
C GLY A 129 -10.48 -18.17 -12.23
N ARG A 130 -10.30 -18.06 -13.56
CA ARG A 130 -9.60 -16.93 -14.20
C ARG A 130 -10.51 -15.74 -14.53
N ARG A 131 -11.82 -15.89 -14.34
CA ARG A 131 -12.79 -14.82 -14.53
C ARG A 131 -13.82 -14.84 -13.42
N ALA A 132 -14.07 -13.69 -12.80
CA ALA A 132 -15.20 -13.49 -11.89
C ALA A 132 -16.07 -12.35 -12.41
N VAL A 133 -17.37 -12.58 -12.57
CA VAL A 133 -18.34 -11.57 -13.02
C VAL A 133 -19.23 -11.17 -11.85
N LEU A 134 -19.28 -9.88 -11.57
CA LEU A 134 -20.10 -9.27 -10.53
C LEU A 134 -21.34 -8.66 -11.19
N ALA A 135 -22.53 -9.02 -10.73
CA ALA A 135 -23.79 -8.40 -11.11
C ALA A 135 -24.31 -7.55 -9.95
N LEU A 136 -24.43 -6.25 -10.17
CA LEU A 136 -24.61 -5.26 -9.12
C LEU A 136 -25.81 -4.36 -9.40
N GLU A 137 -26.63 -4.09 -8.41
CA GLU A 137 -27.59 -2.99 -8.42
C GLU A 137 -26.95 -1.81 -7.70
N ILE A 138 -26.67 -0.72 -8.42
CA ILE A 138 -25.99 0.46 -7.89
C ILE A 138 -26.95 1.65 -7.80
N ALA A 139 -26.89 2.34 -6.66
CA ALA A 139 -27.67 3.55 -6.42
C ALA A 139 -26.97 4.80 -7.01
N PRO A 140 -27.70 5.92 -7.20
CA PRO A 140 -27.07 7.17 -7.60
C PRO A 140 -25.97 7.58 -6.61
N GLY A 141 -24.82 8.02 -7.13
CA GLY A 141 -23.63 8.31 -6.34
C GLY A 141 -22.51 7.30 -6.60
N ALA A 142 -21.57 7.19 -5.67
CA ALA A 142 -20.45 6.26 -5.72
C ALA A 142 -20.74 5.03 -4.84
N THR A 143 -20.49 3.84 -5.39
CA THR A 143 -20.55 2.56 -4.67
C THR A 143 -19.19 1.91 -4.78
N ARG A 144 -18.54 1.66 -3.65
CA ARG A 144 -17.22 1.03 -3.60
C ARG A 144 -17.32 -0.48 -3.49
N ILE A 145 -16.53 -1.18 -4.29
CA ILE A 145 -16.38 -2.64 -4.28
C ILE A 145 -14.90 -2.98 -4.15
N ALA A 146 -14.55 -3.95 -3.31
CA ALA A 146 -13.17 -4.38 -3.13
C ALA A 146 -13.06 -5.85 -2.68
N ALA A 147 -11.84 -6.39 -2.74
CA ALA A 147 -11.50 -7.73 -2.28
C ALA A 147 -11.65 -7.91 -0.75
N GLN A 148 -11.42 -6.84 0.01
CA GLN A 148 -11.68 -6.71 1.46
C GLN A 148 -12.06 -5.26 1.77
N GLU A 149 -12.30 -4.94 3.04
CA GLU A 149 -12.46 -3.57 3.50
C GLU A 149 -11.30 -2.69 3.03
N VAL A 150 -11.61 -1.56 2.40
CA VAL A 150 -10.62 -0.54 2.07
C VAL A 150 -10.30 0.24 3.34
N ILE A 151 -9.01 0.25 3.70
CA ILE A 151 -8.48 1.07 4.79
C ILE A 151 -7.36 1.92 4.21
N THR A 152 -7.72 3.14 3.85
CA THR A 152 -6.85 4.14 3.22
C THR A 152 -5.69 4.54 4.11
N LEU A 153 -4.66 5.16 3.52
CA LEU A 153 -3.57 5.74 4.29
C LEU A 153 -4.04 6.83 5.27
N GLU A 154 -5.05 7.62 4.89
CA GLU A 154 -5.65 8.63 5.76
C GLU A 154 -6.33 7.99 6.97
N GLU A 155 -7.17 6.98 6.77
CA GLU A 155 -7.82 6.26 7.88
C GLU A 155 -6.81 5.55 8.80
N ARG A 156 -5.71 5.01 8.23
CA ARG A 156 -4.60 4.47 9.01
C ARG A 156 -3.94 5.56 9.86
N ALA A 157 -3.69 6.74 9.30
CA ALA A 157 -3.13 7.87 10.03
C ALA A 157 -4.07 8.38 11.13
N LEU A 158 -5.36 8.52 10.85
CA LEU A 158 -6.37 8.92 11.83
C LEU A 158 -6.46 7.92 13.00
N TRP A 159 -6.48 6.62 12.71
CA TRP A 159 -6.48 5.60 13.76
C TRP A 159 -5.20 5.66 14.60
N ARG A 160 -4.01 5.79 13.99
CA ARG A 160 -2.75 5.94 14.73
C ARG A 160 -2.76 7.18 15.61
N ALA A 161 -3.30 8.29 15.09
CA ALA A 161 -3.39 9.54 15.81
C ALA A 161 -4.26 9.39 17.06
N ASP A 162 -5.51 8.98 16.87
CA ASP A 162 -6.48 8.75 17.95
C ASP A 162 -5.96 7.72 18.97
N PHE A 163 -5.39 6.60 18.52
CA PHE A 163 -4.84 5.59 19.40
C PHE A 163 -3.71 6.15 20.27
N GLY A 164 -2.77 6.91 19.70
CA GLY A 164 -1.72 7.58 20.45
C GLY A 164 -2.26 8.54 21.50
N ASP A 165 -3.25 9.36 21.14
CA ASP A 165 -3.85 10.37 22.03
C ASP A 165 -4.58 9.70 23.21
N ARG A 166 -5.37 8.64 22.97
CA ARG A 166 -6.13 7.93 24.02
C ARG A 166 -5.23 7.10 24.95
N THR A 167 -4.10 6.60 24.46
CA THR A 167 -3.21 5.72 25.23
C THR A 167 -2.01 6.45 25.84
N GLY A 168 -1.82 7.72 25.50
CA GLY A 168 -0.66 8.50 25.90
C GLY A 168 0.66 8.03 25.27
N MET A 169 0.60 7.25 24.18
CA MET A 169 1.78 6.81 23.46
C MET A 169 2.33 7.92 22.57
N THR A 170 3.65 8.02 22.50
CA THR A 170 4.32 9.03 21.67
C THR A 170 4.36 8.56 20.22
N ARG A 171 3.84 9.37 19.30
CA ARG A 171 4.02 9.17 17.85
C ARG A 171 5.37 9.71 17.42
N ASN A 172 6.16 8.92 16.71
CA ASN A 172 7.46 9.30 16.18
C ASN A 172 7.55 8.94 14.70
N VAL A 173 8.03 9.87 13.89
CA VAL A 173 8.46 9.55 12.53
C VAL A 173 9.75 8.75 12.63
N ILE A 174 9.76 7.53 12.09
CA ILE A 174 10.92 6.64 12.09
C ILE A 174 11.64 6.60 10.75
N GLY A 175 11.00 7.11 9.70
CA GLY A 175 11.57 7.22 8.36
C GLY A 175 10.52 7.56 7.32
N GLU A 176 10.90 7.40 6.06
CA GLU A 176 10.04 7.59 4.89
C GLU A 176 10.15 6.36 3.99
N SER A 177 9.09 6.06 3.27
CA SER A 177 9.07 5.04 2.22
C SER A 177 9.84 5.49 0.98
N ARG A 178 9.86 4.63 -0.05
CA ARG A 178 10.56 4.94 -1.31
C ARG A 178 9.98 6.16 -2.04
N GLU A 179 8.67 6.38 -1.95
CA GLU A 179 7.99 7.55 -2.53
C GLU A 179 7.88 8.72 -1.54
N GLY A 180 8.56 8.66 -0.39
CA GLY A 180 8.61 9.76 0.58
C GLY A 180 7.40 9.83 1.51
N ARG A 181 6.58 8.77 1.61
CA ARG A 181 5.49 8.73 2.59
C ARG A 181 6.05 8.44 3.98
N VAL A 182 5.58 9.20 4.96
CA VAL A 182 6.03 9.08 6.35
C VAL A 182 5.69 7.70 6.91
N ILE A 183 6.66 7.11 7.61
CA ILE A 183 6.48 5.90 8.41
C ILE A 183 6.55 6.31 9.88
N GLU A 184 5.47 6.06 10.60
CA GLU A 184 5.35 6.41 12.01
C GLU A 184 5.32 5.19 12.90
N ALA A 185 5.91 5.33 14.09
CA ALA A 185 5.81 4.38 15.18
C ALA A 185 5.15 5.02 16.40
N LEU A 186 4.43 4.22 17.18
CA LEU A 186 3.96 4.56 18.51
C LEU A 186 4.92 3.96 19.54
N THR A 187 5.40 4.76 20.48
CA THR A 187 6.30 4.31 21.54
C THR A 187 5.77 4.61 22.94
N ARG A 188 6.11 3.74 23.88
CA ARG A 188 5.89 3.96 25.31
C ARG A 188 7.10 3.46 26.09
N PRO A 189 7.71 4.30 26.94
CA PRO A 189 8.80 3.86 27.80
C PRO A 189 8.27 2.95 28.93
N ALA A 190 9.15 2.10 29.45
CA ALA A 190 8.90 1.42 30.71
C ALA A 190 9.08 2.37 31.90
N ALA A 191 8.53 2.01 33.07
CA ALA A 191 8.77 2.71 34.33
C ALA A 191 10.17 2.45 34.92
N VAL A 192 10.86 1.40 34.46
CA VAL A 192 12.20 1.04 34.92
C VAL A 192 13.17 0.90 33.75
N SER A 193 14.42 1.32 33.98
CA SER A 193 15.54 1.06 33.06
C SER A 193 15.81 -0.45 32.96
N GLY A 194 16.32 -0.91 31.82
CA GLY A 194 16.59 -2.32 31.55
C GLY A 194 15.36 -3.17 31.24
N ALA A 195 14.18 -2.57 31.11
CA ALA A 195 12.95 -3.28 30.81
C ALA A 195 13.00 -3.94 29.42
N PRO A 196 12.40 -5.13 29.24
CA PRO A 196 12.32 -5.76 27.92
C PRO A 196 11.52 -4.91 26.92
N LEU A 197 12.00 -4.87 25.68
CA LEU A 197 11.32 -4.23 24.55
C LEU A 197 10.33 -5.20 23.90
N ILE A 198 9.08 -4.77 23.77
CA ILE A 198 8.05 -5.41 22.96
C ILE A 198 7.90 -4.66 21.65
N ILE A 199 8.07 -5.38 20.55
CA ILE A 199 7.93 -4.85 19.19
C ILE A 199 6.68 -5.44 18.56
N ILE A 200 5.83 -4.60 18.01
CA ILE A 200 4.66 -5.01 17.24
C ILE A 200 4.76 -4.37 15.85
N LEU A 201 4.74 -5.19 14.82
CA LEU A 201 4.89 -4.77 13.43
C LEU A 201 3.66 -5.20 12.62
N GLY A 202 3.14 -4.28 11.81
CA GLY A 202 2.01 -4.50 10.91
C GLY A 202 2.22 -3.90 9.53
N GLY A 203 1.30 -4.23 8.61
CA GLY A 203 1.19 -3.56 7.32
C GLY A 203 2.40 -3.73 6.39
N GLN A 204 3.08 -4.89 6.41
CA GLN A 204 4.15 -5.19 5.45
C GLN A 204 3.60 -5.50 4.05
N HIS A 205 2.57 -6.34 3.97
CA HIS A 205 1.89 -6.63 2.72
C HIS A 205 0.58 -5.83 2.63
N PRO A 206 0.30 -5.18 1.50
CA PRO A 206 -0.87 -4.30 1.39
C PRO A 206 -2.24 -4.96 1.57
N PRO A 207 -2.54 -6.14 0.96
CA PRO A 207 -3.89 -6.71 1.01
C PRO A 207 -4.19 -7.49 2.30
N GLU A 208 -3.28 -7.47 3.29
CA GLU A 208 -3.46 -8.12 4.59
C GLU A 208 -4.35 -7.28 5.54
N VAL A 209 -5.47 -6.78 5.02
CA VAL A 209 -6.48 -6.00 5.75
C VAL A 209 -6.96 -6.71 7.02
N PRO A 210 -7.26 -8.04 7.01
CA PRO A 210 -7.62 -8.74 8.25
C PRO A 210 -6.53 -8.66 9.33
N GLY A 211 -5.26 -8.64 8.93
CA GLY A 211 -4.12 -8.46 9.85
C GLY A 211 -4.08 -7.07 10.45
N VAL A 212 -4.40 -6.03 9.66
CA VAL A 212 -4.52 -4.65 10.14
C VAL A 212 -5.67 -4.52 11.14
N LEU A 213 -6.88 -5.01 10.79
CA LEU A 213 -8.04 -4.98 11.69
C LEU A 213 -7.79 -5.76 12.98
N GLY A 214 -7.20 -6.95 12.88
CA GLY A 214 -6.82 -7.77 14.03
C GLY A 214 -5.80 -7.09 14.93
N LEU A 215 -4.78 -6.45 14.34
CA LEU A 215 -3.79 -5.68 15.08
C LEU A 215 -4.44 -4.51 15.85
N ARG A 216 -5.32 -3.75 15.19
CA ARG A 216 -6.02 -2.63 15.84
C ARG A 216 -6.85 -3.11 17.02
N ALA A 217 -7.67 -4.13 16.82
CA ALA A 217 -8.49 -4.71 17.89
C ALA A 217 -7.64 -5.28 19.05
N PHE A 218 -6.52 -5.93 18.73
CA PHE A 218 -5.57 -6.41 19.74
C PHE A 218 -4.98 -5.26 20.57
N LEU A 219 -4.57 -4.18 19.91
CA LEU A 219 -4.01 -3.01 20.57
C LEU A 219 -5.04 -2.25 21.40
N ASP A 220 -6.26 -2.07 20.90
CA ASP A 220 -7.35 -1.45 21.66
C ASP A 220 -7.73 -2.29 22.90
N ALA A 221 -7.71 -3.62 22.80
CA ALA A 221 -7.91 -4.49 23.96
C ALA A 221 -6.72 -4.43 24.94
N LEU A 222 -5.49 -4.37 24.44
CA LEU A 222 -4.28 -4.37 25.25
C LEU A 222 -4.08 -3.03 25.98
N PHE A 223 -4.39 -1.91 25.35
CA PHE A 223 -4.20 -0.56 25.90
C PHE A 223 -5.52 0.14 26.28
N GLY A 224 -6.62 -0.62 26.34
CA GLY A 224 -7.94 -0.10 26.67
C GLY A 224 -8.08 0.36 28.13
N GLU A 225 -9.20 1.04 28.42
CA GLU A 225 -9.47 1.67 29.72
C GLU A 225 -9.42 0.70 30.92
N GLN A 226 -9.68 -0.58 30.67
CA GLN A 226 -9.70 -1.62 31.72
C GLN A 226 -8.33 -2.26 31.95
N THR A 227 -7.31 -1.89 31.18
CA THR A 227 -5.97 -2.45 31.34
C THR A 227 -5.28 -1.89 32.59
N ASP A 228 -4.75 -2.80 33.41
CA ASP A 228 -3.79 -2.44 34.46
C ASP A 228 -2.48 -1.94 33.83
N LEU A 229 -2.33 -0.61 33.76
CA LEU A 229 -1.16 0.05 33.19
C LEU A 229 0.14 -0.38 33.88
N SER A 230 0.11 -0.82 35.14
CA SER A 230 1.31 -1.27 35.86
C SER A 230 1.95 -2.50 35.22
N VAL A 231 1.17 -3.32 34.51
CA VAL A 231 1.69 -4.45 33.73
C VAL A 231 2.42 -3.97 32.49
N LEU A 232 1.86 -2.99 31.79
CA LEU A 232 2.43 -2.41 30.57
C LEU A 232 3.71 -1.63 30.88
N ASP A 233 3.78 -0.97 32.03
CA ASP A 233 4.93 -0.20 32.50
C ASP A 233 6.18 -1.05 32.78
N ARG A 234 6.05 -2.38 32.79
CA ARG A 234 7.20 -3.30 32.89
C ARG A 234 7.95 -3.49 31.58
N TYR A 235 7.43 -2.94 30.48
CA TYR A 235 7.94 -3.13 29.14
C TYR A 235 8.11 -1.80 28.43
N GLN A 236 9.11 -1.74 27.55
CA GLN A 236 9.18 -0.72 26.52
C GLN A 236 8.35 -1.19 25.34
N TRP A 237 7.69 -0.27 24.64
CA TRP A 237 6.83 -0.60 23.51
C TRP A 237 7.27 0.17 22.27
N LEU A 238 7.41 -0.56 21.17
CA LEU A 238 7.58 -0.01 19.82
C LEU A 238 6.55 -0.66 18.90
N ILE A 239 5.59 0.13 18.44
CA ILE A 239 4.51 -0.34 17.57
C ILE A 239 4.64 0.38 16.23
N ILE A 240 4.82 -0.39 15.16
CA ILE A 240 4.90 0.09 13.78
C ILE A 240 3.74 -0.55 13.02
N PRO A 241 2.55 0.08 13.01
CA PRO A 241 1.34 -0.58 12.52
C PRO A 241 1.26 -0.66 10.99
N ASP A 242 2.01 0.21 10.29
CA ASP A 242 1.98 0.33 8.83
C ASP A 242 3.40 0.51 8.29
N LEU A 243 4.02 -0.57 7.81
CA LEU A 243 5.39 -0.51 7.30
C LEU A 243 5.47 -0.18 5.80
N ASN A 244 4.45 -0.53 5.01
CA ASN A 244 4.45 -0.38 3.54
C ASN A 244 3.38 0.61 3.07
N PRO A 245 3.52 1.92 3.34
CA PRO A 245 2.52 2.89 2.92
C PRO A 245 2.42 3.00 1.40
N ASP A 246 3.52 2.82 0.66
CA ASP A 246 3.51 2.92 -0.80
C ASP A 246 2.74 1.77 -1.45
N GLY A 247 3.01 0.53 -1.06
CA GLY A 247 2.26 -0.62 -1.58
C GLY A 247 0.77 -0.56 -1.20
N VAL A 248 0.45 -0.02 -0.02
CA VAL A 248 -0.94 0.25 0.39
C VAL A 248 -1.58 1.30 -0.51
N GLU A 249 -0.90 2.41 -0.81
CA GLU A 249 -1.46 3.43 -1.69
C GLU A 249 -1.82 2.88 -3.07
N HIS A 250 -0.91 2.12 -3.67
CA HIS A 250 -1.04 1.62 -5.04
C HIS A 250 -1.84 0.32 -5.18
N GLY A 251 -2.42 -0.20 -4.09
CA GLY A 251 -3.19 -1.45 -4.14
C GLY A 251 -2.36 -2.67 -4.56
N HIS A 252 -1.07 -2.71 -4.23
CA HIS A 252 -0.18 -3.81 -4.56
C HIS A 252 -0.62 -5.13 -3.91
N TRP A 253 -0.23 -6.27 -4.47
CA TRP A 253 -0.55 -7.59 -3.93
C TRP A 253 0.39 -7.99 -2.79
N ARG A 254 1.64 -7.48 -2.78
CA ARG A 254 2.62 -7.91 -1.78
C ARG A 254 3.76 -6.93 -1.55
N HIS A 255 4.34 -6.38 -2.60
CA HIS A 255 5.59 -5.64 -2.56
C HIS A 255 5.38 -4.17 -2.18
N ASN A 256 6.47 -3.51 -1.76
CA ASN A 256 6.55 -2.05 -1.83
C ASN A 256 6.79 -1.61 -3.29
N THR A 257 6.91 -0.30 -3.53
CA THR A 257 7.25 0.26 -4.85
C THR A 257 8.72 0.03 -5.25
N GLY A 258 9.52 -0.57 -4.37
CA GLY A 258 10.84 -1.10 -4.69
C GLY A 258 10.82 -2.49 -5.33
N GLY A 259 9.65 -3.11 -5.51
CA GLY A 259 9.49 -4.44 -6.09
C GLY A 259 9.96 -5.56 -5.17
N LEU A 260 10.01 -5.34 -3.86
CA LEU A 260 10.45 -6.34 -2.88
C LEU A 260 9.35 -6.65 -1.86
N ASP A 261 9.23 -7.94 -1.53
CA ASP A 261 8.53 -8.41 -0.34
C ASP A 261 9.32 -7.94 0.90
N LEU A 262 8.79 -6.96 1.63
CA LEU A 262 9.45 -6.42 2.85
C LEU A 262 9.72 -7.51 3.89
N ASN A 263 8.91 -8.56 3.94
CA ASN A 263 9.08 -9.70 4.84
C ASN A 263 10.18 -10.68 4.36
N ARG A 264 10.97 -10.31 3.34
CA ARG A 264 12.21 -10.97 2.91
C ARG A 264 13.45 -10.10 3.09
N ASP A 265 13.28 -8.87 3.59
CA ASP A 265 14.35 -7.87 3.70
C ASP A 265 14.86 -7.68 5.15
N TRP A 266 14.42 -8.52 6.08
CA TRP A 266 14.89 -8.56 7.48
C TRP A 266 16.26 -9.23 7.60
N GLY A 267 17.32 -8.44 7.42
CA GLY A 267 18.70 -8.91 7.43
C GLY A 267 19.60 -8.02 6.56
N PRO A 268 19.35 -7.96 5.24
CA PRO A 268 20.09 -7.06 4.36
C PRO A 268 19.58 -5.60 4.43
N PHE A 269 18.33 -5.37 4.86
CA PHE A 269 17.73 -4.04 5.03
C PHE A 269 17.97 -3.13 3.81
N THR A 270 17.63 -3.64 2.63
CA THR A 270 17.83 -2.93 1.36
C THR A 270 16.75 -1.90 1.09
N GLN A 271 15.59 -2.01 1.72
CA GLN A 271 14.46 -1.11 1.56
C GLN A 271 14.46 0.01 2.63
N PRO A 272 14.04 1.24 2.29
CA PRO A 272 13.98 2.32 3.27
C PRO A 272 13.03 2.03 4.44
N GLU A 273 11.94 1.31 4.19
CA GLU A 273 10.94 0.94 5.18
C GLU A 273 11.54 0.03 6.27
N THR A 274 12.20 -1.06 5.86
CA THR A 274 12.81 -2.01 6.80
C THR A 274 14.03 -1.42 7.51
N ARG A 275 14.82 -0.55 6.84
CA ARG A 275 15.88 0.23 7.50
C ARG A 275 15.34 1.13 8.60
N ALA A 276 14.25 1.85 8.33
CA ALA A 276 13.61 2.73 9.29
C ALA A 276 13.12 1.94 10.51
N ALA A 277 12.44 0.82 10.29
CA ALA A 277 11.99 -0.07 11.36
C ALA A 277 13.17 -0.63 12.18
N PHE A 278 14.22 -1.11 11.52
CA PHE A 278 15.39 -1.66 12.22
C PHE A 278 16.14 -0.58 13.02
N ALA A 279 16.33 0.61 12.46
CA ALA A 279 16.94 1.73 13.18
C ALA A 279 16.11 2.15 14.41
N ALA A 280 14.78 2.14 14.31
CA ALA A 280 13.90 2.41 15.45
C ALA A 280 14.02 1.33 16.55
N ILE A 281 14.15 0.06 16.17
CA ILE A 281 14.39 -1.05 17.10
C ILE A 281 15.73 -0.86 17.83
N GLU A 282 16.82 -0.62 17.10
CA GLU A 282 18.15 -0.38 17.68
C GLU A 282 18.15 0.83 18.63
N ALA A 283 17.45 1.90 18.26
CA ALA A 283 17.33 3.09 19.11
C ALA A 283 16.60 2.78 20.43
N GLN A 284 15.53 1.98 20.39
CA GLN A 284 14.80 1.58 21.60
C GLN A 284 15.64 0.66 22.49
N ILE A 285 16.38 -0.29 21.91
CA ILE A 285 17.30 -1.17 22.66
C ILE A 285 18.36 -0.33 23.38
N ALA A 286 18.95 0.67 22.70
CA ALA A 286 19.95 1.54 23.31
C ALA A 286 19.36 2.40 24.45
N GLN A 287 18.13 2.89 24.30
CA GLN A 287 17.43 3.65 25.35
C GLN A 287 17.10 2.77 26.57
N GLY A 288 16.76 1.50 26.36
CA GLY A 288 16.48 0.56 27.45
C GLY A 288 17.70 0.15 28.27
N GLN A 289 18.92 0.35 27.77
CA GLN A 289 20.15 -0.01 28.48
C GLN A 289 20.71 1.10 29.39
N CYS A 290 20.15 2.32 29.32
CA CYS A 290 20.55 3.48 30.10
C CYS A 290 19.69 3.65 31.36
#